data_AF-A0A849ACP1-F1
#
_entry.id   AF-A0A849ACP1-F1
#
_cell.length_a   1.000
_cell.length_b   1.000
_cell.length_c   1.000
_cell.angle_alpha   90.00
_cell.angle_beta   90.00
_cell.angle_gamma   90.00
#
_symmetry.space_group_name_H-M   'P 1'
#
loop_
_entity.id
_entity.type
_entity.pdbx_description
1 polymer ?
#
loop_
_entity_poly.entity_id
_entity_poly.type
_entity_poly.pdbx_seq_one_letter_code
_entity_poly.pdbx_strand_id
1 'polypeptide(L)'
;MTEEMLEVRIAAGSADEAATIAQALVAERLAACVQVTPAIRSSYLWQGAVESADEVLLTAKTTAGRFDELAARVRELHSYDVPEIVGTPITHADEPYAAWLRAAVHPERGEPRAHVETERKFELPEGRPAPDPLEWPDVDRLGEPVGQHLRAVYYDTPDVRLAQRGISLRRRTGGGDDGWHLKIPRGGDSRLEQWLPLDAGDEPPDAFVGQVRDVLGDGALQPICEVETRRSEREVSGRGVVLAGVCEDYVWTRNLLDPSLDRAWRELEVELRHGGADFLDRVSEHLRAGGVRQAAIASKVRTALGHLLPQAAS
;
A
#
# COMPACT_ATOMS: atom_id res chain seq x y z
N MET A 1 19.02 2.66 -6.13
CA MET A 1 19.65 3.99 -6.31
C MET A 1 19.40 4.78 -5.05
N THR A 2 20.39 5.46 -4.51
CA THR A 2 20.23 6.27 -3.30
C THR A 2 19.30 7.44 -3.61
N GLU A 3 18.26 7.66 -2.80
CA GLU A 3 17.30 8.75 -3.00
C GLU A 3 18.02 10.10 -2.94
N GLU A 4 17.76 10.95 -3.95
CA GLU A 4 18.34 12.28 -4.06
C GLU A 4 17.85 13.18 -2.92
N MET A 5 18.78 13.87 -2.26
CA MET A 5 18.47 14.78 -1.14
C MET A 5 18.40 16.22 -1.65
N LEU A 6 17.51 17.01 -1.07
CA LEU A 6 17.29 18.41 -1.41
C LEU A 6 17.44 19.31 -0.19
N GLU A 7 18.02 20.48 -0.43
CA GLU A 7 17.85 21.66 0.42
C GLU A 7 16.77 22.55 -0.20
N VAL A 8 15.67 22.77 0.50
CA VAL A 8 14.54 23.59 0.04
C VAL A 8 14.54 24.92 0.77
N ARG A 9 14.58 26.02 0.02
CA ARG A 9 14.46 27.38 0.55
C ARG A 9 13.03 27.88 0.44
N ILE A 10 12.53 28.47 1.52
CA ILE A 10 11.18 29.04 1.61
C ILE A 10 11.28 30.44 2.24
N ALA A 11 10.66 31.45 1.64
CA ALA A 11 10.59 32.80 2.20
C ALA A 11 9.19 33.05 2.79
N ALA A 12 9.14 33.34 4.09
CA ALA A 12 7.90 33.56 4.86
C ALA A 12 7.77 35.02 5.32
N GLY A 13 6.52 35.51 5.40
CA GLY A 13 6.22 36.91 5.70
C GLY A 13 6.38 37.31 7.17
N SER A 14 6.52 36.34 8.09
CA SER A 14 6.72 36.62 9.52
C SER A 14 7.44 35.48 10.25
N ALA A 15 7.94 35.79 11.46
CA ALA A 15 8.56 34.79 12.33
C ALA A 15 7.58 33.71 12.82
N ASP A 16 6.33 34.09 13.10
CA ASP A 16 5.30 33.15 13.58
C ASP A 16 4.86 32.19 12.46
N GLU A 17 4.69 32.71 11.24
CA GLU A 17 4.43 31.90 10.06
C GLU A 17 5.59 30.93 9.79
N ALA A 18 6.83 31.43 9.79
CA ALA A 18 8.01 30.59 9.60
C ALA A 18 8.12 29.50 10.68
N ALA A 19 7.82 29.81 11.94
CA ALA A 19 7.80 28.82 13.02
C ALA A 19 6.71 27.76 12.80
N THR A 20 5.51 28.17 12.38
CA THR A 20 4.39 27.27 12.08
C THR A 20 4.74 26.31 10.95
N ILE A 21 5.27 26.84 9.84
CA ILE A 21 5.71 26.04 8.68
C ILE A 21 6.83 25.09 9.10
N ALA A 22 7.87 25.58 9.79
CA ALA A 22 9.00 24.74 10.22
C ALA A 22 8.53 23.56 11.09
N GLN A 23 7.64 23.81 12.06
CA GLN A 23 7.11 22.78 12.94
C GLN A 23 6.26 21.76 12.16
N ALA A 24 5.35 22.22 11.29
CA ALA A 24 4.52 21.34 10.49
C ALA A 24 5.36 20.43 9.59
N LEU A 25 6.33 20.99 8.85
CA LEU A 25 7.16 20.22 7.94
C LEU A 25 7.97 19.11 8.64
N VAL A 26 8.48 19.39 9.85
CA VAL A 26 9.20 18.36 10.64
C VAL A 26 8.25 17.36 11.27
N ALA A 27 7.16 17.82 11.89
CA ALA A 27 6.19 16.96 12.57
C ALA A 27 5.50 15.99 11.59
N GLU A 28 5.21 16.46 10.38
CA GLU A 28 4.58 15.68 9.32
C GLU A 28 5.61 14.91 8.47
N ARG A 29 6.90 14.97 8.83
CA ARG A 29 8.03 14.28 8.15
C ARG A 29 8.19 14.63 6.68
N LEU A 30 7.84 15.86 6.32
CA LEU A 30 8.08 16.42 5.00
C LEU A 30 9.49 17.00 4.88
N ALA A 31 10.12 17.35 6.01
CA ALA A 31 11.53 17.74 6.11
C ALA A 31 12.18 17.13 7.36
N ALA A 32 13.45 16.69 7.25
CA ALA A 32 14.20 16.09 8.35
C ALA A 32 14.54 17.15 9.39
N CYS A 33 14.90 18.34 8.90
CA CYS A 33 15.12 19.52 9.70
C CYS A 33 14.79 20.77 8.89
N VAL A 34 14.53 21.86 9.61
CA VAL A 34 14.34 23.19 9.04
C VAL A 34 15.16 24.16 9.87
N GLN A 35 16.04 24.92 9.20
CA GLN A 35 16.76 26.04 9.80
C GLN A 35 16.00 27.34 9.50
N VAL A 36 15.93 28.23 10.49
CA VAL A 36 15.24 29.52 10.36
C VAL A 36 16.27 30.64 10.45
N THR A 37 16.43 31.39 9.36
CA THR A 37 17.28 32.58 9.31
C THR A 37 16.37 33.81 9.44
N PRO A 38 16.42 34.52 10.58
CA PRO A 38 15.59 35.70 10.79
C PRO A 38 16.06 36.88 9.94
N ALA A 39 15.11 37.74 9.57
CA ALA A 39 15.33 39.08 9.00
C ALA A 39 16.19 39.11 7.72
N ILE A 40 15.67 38.54 6.64
CA ILE A 40 16.15 38.79 5.28
C ILE A 40 15.38 39.95 4.66
N ARG A 41 15.95 40.56 3.62
CA ARG A 41 15.24 41.52 2.77
C ARG A 41 15.19 41.01 1.34
N SER A 42 13.99 40.81 0.84
CA SER A 42 13.73 40.34 -0.53
C SER A 42 13.33 41.52 -1.41
N SER A 43 13.84 41.56 -2.64
CA SER A 43 13.41 42.50 -3.69
C SER A 43 12.98 41.71 -4.91
N TYR A 44 11.75 41.95 -5.40
CA TYR A 44 11.16 41.16 -6.48
C TYR A 44 10.22 42.01 -7.35
N LEU A 45 9.90 41.51 -8.55
CA LEU A 45 8.95 42.17 -9.45
C LEU A 45 7.55 41.58 -9.23
N TRP A 46 6.60 42.41 -8.83
CA TRP A 46 5.20 42.02 -8.65
C TRP A 46 4.28 43.03 -9.32
N GLN A 47 3.32 42.55 -10.13
CA GLN A 47 2.36 43.41 -10.85
C GLN A 47 3.01 44.58 -11.62
N GLY A 48 4.24 44.36 -12.13
CA GLY A 48 5.00 45.36 -12.90
C GLY A 48 5.77 46.40 -12.06
N ALA A 49 5.76 46.31 -10.73
CA ALA A 49 6.54 47.17 -9.84
C ALA A 49 7.60 46.36 -9.08
N VAL A 50 8.73 47.01 -8.78
CA VAL A 50 9.75 46.42 -7.89
C VAL A 50 9.27 46.64 -6.47
N GLU A 51 9.03 45.54 -5.77
CA GLU A 51 8.62 45.49 -4.37
C GLU A 51 9.81 45.11 -3.48
N SER A 52 9.69 45.37 -2.18
CA SER A 52 10.63 44.84 -1.20
C SER A 52 9.93 44.51 0.12
N ALA A 53 10.26 43.35 0.68
CA ALA A 53 9.69 42.85 1.93
C ALA A 53 10.79 42.41 2.88
N ASP A 54 10.56 42.63 4.18
CA ASP A 54 11.35 42.01 5.24
C ASP A 54 10.72 40.64 5.56
N GLU A 55 11.51 39.58 5.45
CA GLU A 55 11.03 38.20 5.46
C GLU A 55 11.90 37.31 6.36
N VAL A 56 11.46 36.07 6.53
CA VAL A 56 12.19 35.03 7.23
C VAL A 56 12.49 33.90 6.25
N LEU A 57 13.76 33.51 6.14
CA LEU A 57 14.17 32.42 5.26
C LEU A 57 14.19 31.11 6.03
N LEU A 58 13.41 30.14 5.57
CA LEU A 58 13.51 28.75 5.99
C LEU A 58 14.40 27.98 5.03
N THR A 59 15.24 27.10 5.58
CA THR A 59 16.06 26.17 4.82
C THR A 59 15.80 24.75 5.30
N ALA A 60 14.88 24.06 4.63
CA ALA A 60 14.46 22.70 4.92
C ALA A 60 15.37 21.68 4.23
N LYS A 61 15.63 20.54 4.87
CA LYS A 61 16.40 19.42 4.28
C LYS A 61 15.45 18.23 4.12
N THR A 62 15.33 17.72 2.90
CA THR A 62 14.39 16.65 2.56
C THR A 62 14.92 15.78 1.42
N THR A 63 14.11 14.89 0.86
CA THR A 63 14.42 14.12 -0.34
C THR A 63 13.60 14.60 -1.54
N ALA A 64 14.07 14.28 -2.75
CA ALA A 64 13.37 14.63 -3.98
C ALA A 64 11.94 14.04 -4.02
N GLY A 65 11.74 12.84 -3.47
CA GLY A 65 10.42 12.22 -3.37
C GLY A 65 9.41 12.97 -2.49
N ARG A 66 9.86 13.84 -1.59
CA ARG A 66 9.01 14.62 -0.67
C ARG A 66 8.77 16.06 -1.10
N PHE A 67 9.40 16.51 -2.19
CA PHE A 67 9.34 17.91 -2.60
C PHE A 67 7.91 18.38 -2.86
N ASP A 68 7.11 17.61 -3.58
CA ASP A 68 5.75 18.03 -3.96
C ASP A 68 4.80 18.11 -2.77
N GLU A 69 4.87 17.13 -1.84
CA GLU A 69 4.09 17.13 -0.60
C GLU A 69 4.52 18.28 0.32
N LEU A 70 5.83 18.51 0.48
CA LEU A 70 6.35 19.66 1.21
C LEU A 70 5.84 20.97 0.61
N ALA A 71 5.95 21.14 -0.71
CA ALA A 71 5.54 22.37 -1.38
C ALA A 71 4.03 22.61 -1.28
N ALA A 72 3.22 21.55 -1.39
CA ALA A 72 1.77 21.62 -1.17
C ALA A 72 1.47 22.07 0.26
N ARG A 73 2.12 21.45 1.26
CA ARG A 73 1.89 21.78 2.66
C ARG A 73 2.31 23.19 3.03
N VAL A 74 3.44 23.67 2.49
CA VAL A 74 3.85 25.07 2.65
C VAL A 74 2.75 25.98 2.11
N ARG A 75 2.26 25.78 0.89
CA ARG A 75 1.20 26.62 0.30
C ARG A 75 -0.07 26.68 1.14
N GLU A 76 -0.46 25.59 1.80
CA GLU A 76 -1.63 25.58 2.69
C GLU A 76 -1.46 26.45 3.94
N LEU A 77 -0.22 26.56 4.43
CA LEU A 77 0.12 27.27 5.66
C LEU A 77 0.62 28.71 5.42
N HIS A 78 0.88 29.07 4.17
CA HIS A 78 1.52 30.32 3.79
C HIS A 78 0.50 31.43 3.52
N SER A 79 0.81 32.67 3.93
CA SER A 79 -0.02 33.85 3.67
C SER A 79 0.05 34.36 2.22
N TYR A 80 1.20 34.20 1.55
CA TYR A 80 1.37 34.59 0.15
C TYR A 80 0.72 33.62 -0.84
N ASP A 81 0.18 34.16 -1.93
CA ASP A 81 -0.39 33.38 -3.04
C ASP A 81 0.67 32.56 -3.80
N VAL A 82 1.89 33.11 -3.92
CA VAL A 82 3.02 32.49 -4.65
C VAL A 82 4.29 32.60 -3.80
N PRO A 83 4.49 31.75 -2.78
CA PRO A 83 5.69 31.75 -1.97
C PRO A 83 6.92 31.24 -2.76
N GLU A 84 8.12 31.73 -2.42
CA GLU A 84 9.37 31.10 -2.88
C GLU A 84 9.43 29.69 -2.27
N ILE A 85 9.51 28.65 -3.11
CA ILE A 85 9.78 27.27 -2.70
C ILE A 85 10.74 26.67 -3.73
N VAL A 86 12.04 26.64 -3.41
CA VAL A 86 13.08 26.24 -4.37
C VAL A 86 13.95 25.15 -3.79
N GLY A 87 13.98 23.98 -4.45
CA GLY A 87 14.87 22.86 -4.09
C GLY A 87 16.22 22.94 -4.81
N THR A 88 17.30 22.74 -4.05
CA THR A 88 18.68 22.61 -4.56
C THR A 88 19.22 21.22 -4.21
N PRO A 89 19.79 20.47 -5.15
CA PRO A 89 20.37 19.15 -4.87
C PRO A 89 21.50 19.19 -3.84
N ILE A 90 21.42 18.33 -2.83
CA ILE A 90 22.52 18.04 -1.91
C ILE A 90 23.34 16.90 -2.53
N THR A 91 24.46 17.26 -3.16
CA THR A 91 25.31 16.28 -3.86
C THR A 91 26.21 15.49 -2.90
N HIS A 92 26.54 16.04 -1.74
CA HIS A 92 27.42 15.44 -0.75
C HIS A 92 26.96 15.79 0.67
N ALA A 93 26.98 14.82 1.57
CA ALA A 93 26.80 14.99 3.01
C ALA A 93 27.60 13.89 3.75
N ASP A 94 27.88 14.09 5.03
CA ASP A 94 28.40 13.01 5.89
C ASP A 94 27.39 11.85 5.89
N GLU A 95 27.84 10.63 5.62
CA GLU A 95 26.92 9.50 5.38
C GLU A 95 25.99 9.20 6.57
N PRO A 96 26.46 9.22 7.84
CA PRO A 96 25.58 9.17 8.99
C PRO A 96 24.44 10.21 8.97
N TYR A 97 24.75 11.45 8.57
CA TYR A 97 23.75 12.51 8.45
C TYR A 97 22.80 12.28 7.27
N ALA A 98 23.33 11.87 6.11
CA ALA A 98 22.52 11.55 4.94
C ALA A 98 21.54 10.39 5.22
N ALA A 99 22.01 9.35 5.91
CA ALA A 99 21.19 8.23 6.34
C ALA A 99 20.08 8.69 7.31
N TRP A 100 20.41 9.50 8.30
CA TRP A 100 19.42 10.08 9.22
C TRP A 100 18.38 10.96 8.50
N LEU A 101 18.82 11.83 7.58
CA LEU A 101 17.94 12.72 6.82
C LEU A 101 16.92 11.91 6.03
N ARG A 102 17.38 10.92 5.24
CA ARG A 102 16.50 10.04 4.47
C ARG A 102 15.53 9.30 5.39
N ALA A 103 16.01 8.77 6.51
CA ALA A 103 15.17 8.08 7.48
C ALA A 103 14.12 8.98 8.15
N ALA A 104 14.43 10.26 8.38
CA ALA A 104 13.55 11.21 9.05
C ALA A 104 12.39 11.72 8.17
N VAL A 105 12.57 11.74 6.83
CA VAL A 105 11.53 12.16 5.87
C VAL A 105 10.90 11.03 5.08
N HIS A 106 11.52 9.85 5.10
CA HIS A 106 10.76 8.66 4.89
C HIS A 106 9.61 8.68 5.91
N PRO A 107 8.40 8.27 5.52
CA PRO A 107 7.46 7.89 6.55
C PRO A 107 8.22 6.81 7.34
N GLU A 108 8.60 7.05 8.60
CA GLU A 108 9.01 5.90 9.42
C GLU A 108 7.90 4.90 9.19
N ARG A 109 8.27 3.69 8.73
CA ARG A 109 7.55 2.44 8.91
C ARG A 109 6.19 2.70 9.56
N GLY A 110 5.25 3.24 8.76
CA GLY A 110 4.09 3.93 9.32
C GLY A 110 3.32 2.95 10.18
N GLU A 111 2.44 3.43 11.06
CA GLU A 111 1.37 2.53 11.49
C GLU A 111 0.75 1.97 10.20
N PRO A 112 0.80 0.64 10.01
CA PRO A 112 0.34 0.08 8.76
C PRO A 112 -1.09 0.50 8.52
N ARG A 113 -1.41 0.97 7.30
CA ARG A 113 -2.80 1.26 6.97
C ARG A 113 -3.55 -0.05 7.08
N ALA A 114 -4.46 -0.12 8.04
CA ALA A 114 -5.15 -1.35 8.39
C ALA A 114 -6.60 -1.26 7.95
N HIS A 115 -7.08 -2.29 7.26
CA HIS A 115 -8.49 -2.47 6.98
C HIS A 115 -8.89 -3.91 7.28
N VAL A 116 -10.12 -4.08 7.74
CA VAL A 116 -10.71 -5.41 7.88
C VAL A 116 -11.46 -5.72 6.60
N GLU A 117 -11.00 -6.73 5.88
CA GLU A 117 -11.66 -7.26 4.70
C GLU A 117 -12.52 -8.46 5.11
N THR A 118 -13.64 -8.65 4.40
CA THR A 118 -14.42 -9.89 4.43
C THR A 118 -14.65 -10.30 2.98
N GLU A 119 -14.00 -11.37 2.57
CA GLU A 119 -13.97 -11.84 1.18
C GLU A 119 -14.32 -13.32 1.09
N ARG A 120 -14.86 -13.72 -0.06
CA ARG A 120 -15.00 -15.13 -0.45
C ARG A 120 -14.42 -15.38 -1.81
N LYS A 121 -13.77 -16.52 -1.95
CA LYS A 121 -13.11 -16.94 -3.18
C LYS A 121 -13.81 -18.13 -3.78
N PHE A 122 -13.87 -18.16 -5.10
CA PHE A 122 -14.51 -19.22 -5.86
C PHE A 122 -13.60 -19.71 -6.96
N GLU A 123 -13.61 -21.01 -7.21
CA GLU A 123 -12.85 -21.63 -8.27
C GLU A 123 -13.61 -21.48 -9.59
N LEU A 124 -12.97 -20.84 -10.58
CA LEU A 124 -13.54 -20.70 -11.92
C LEU A 124 -13.01 -21.81 -12.83
N PRO A 125 -13.88 -22.67 -13.39
CA PRO A 125 -13.44 -23.71 -14.32
C PRO A 125 -12.77 -23.12 -15.56
N GLU A 126 -11.75 -23.80 -16.08
CA GLU A 126 -11.15 -23.42 -17.37
C GLU A 126 -12.19 -23.44 -18.50
N GLY A 127 -12.07 -22.50 -19.43
CA GLY A 127 -12.95 -22.39 -20.58
C GLY A 127 -14.39 -21.90 -20.30
N ARG A 128 -14.78 -21.73 -19.02
CA ARG A 128 -16.10 -21.19 -18.66
C ARG A 128 -16.01 -19.69 -18.33
N PRO A 129 -16.89 -18.82 -18.86
CA PRO A 129 -16.94 -17.43 -18.44
C PRO A 129 -17.29 -17.34 -16.94
N ALA A 130 -16.84 -16.27 -16.29
CA ALA A 130 -17.31 -15.97 -14.94
C ALA A 130 -18.83 -15.72 -14.96
N PRO A 131 -19.58 -16.14 -13.93
CA PRO A 131 -21.00 -15.81 -13.82
C PRO A 131 -21.23 -14.30 -13.85
N ASP A 132 -22.28 -13.85 -14.53
CA ASP A 132 -22.61 -12.43 -14.65
C ASP A 132 -23.08 -11.88 -13.29
N PRO A 133 -22.39 -10.88 -12.70
CA PRO A 133 -22.80 -10.33 -11.41
C PRO A 133 -24.16 -9.62 -11.44
N LEU A 134 -24.73 -9.26 -12.60
CA LEU A 134 -26.09 -8.73 -12.70
C LEU A 134 -27.17 -9.77 -12.35
N GLU A 135 -26.86 -11.06 -12.41
CA GLU A 135 -27.79 -12.11 -12.02
C GLU A 135 -27.77 -12.38 -10.50
N TRP A 136 -26.85 -11.75 -9.78
CA TRP A 136 -26.68 -11.99 -8.35
C TRP A 136 -27.77 -11.29 -7.53
N PRO A 137 -28.14 -11.85 -6.36
CA PRO A 137 -29.10 -11.22 -5.46
C PRO A 137 -28.69 -9.79 -5.11
N ASP A 138 -29.65 -8.87 -5.15
CA ASP A 138 -29.52 -7.46 -4.80
C ASP A 138 -28.64 -6.59 -5.70
N VAL A 139 -27.97 -7.14 -6.71
CA VAL A 139 -27.16 -6.37 -7.67
C VAL A 139 -28.06 -5.82 -8.79
N ASP A 140 -27.97 -4.50 -9.04
CA ASP A 140 -28.69 -3.83 -10.14
C ASP A 140 -27.78 -3.02 -11.09
N ARG A 141 -26.50 -2.87 -10.73
CA ARG A 141 -25.53 -2.09 -11.50
C ARG A 141 -24.12 -2.64 -11.35
N LEU A 142 -23.38 -2.61 -12.45
CA LEU A 142 -21.94 -2.90 -12.49
C LEU A 142 -21.16 -1.61 -12.73
N GLY A 143 -20.03 -1.47 -12.04
CA GLY A 143 -18.99 -0.51 -12.40
C GLY A 143 -18.16 -0.97 -13.60
N GLU A 144 -17.43 -0.03 -14.20
CA GLU A 144 -16.49 -0.34 -15.27
C GLU A 144 -15.35 -1.21 -14.75
N PRO A 145 -14.98 -2.30 -15.48
CA PRO A 145 -13.89 -3.16 -15.05
C PRO A 145 -12.54 -2.48 -15.22
N VAL A 146 -11.70 -2.58 -14.19
CA VAL A 146 -10.31 -2.10 -14.17
C VAL A 146 -9.38 -3.30 -14.25
N GLY A 147 -8.54 -3.32 -15.28
CA GLY A 147 -7.54 -4.36 -15.49
C GLY A 147 -6.22 -4.03 -14.77
N GLN A 148 -5.64 -5.01 -14.10
CA GLN A 148 -4.33 -4.90 -13.44
C GLN A 148 -3.46 -6.12 -13.73
N HIS A 149 -2.15 -5.92 -13.72
CA HIS A 149 -1.17 -6.98 -13.79
C HIS A 149 -0.29 -6.88 -12.55
N LEU A 150 -0.58 -7.75 -11.57
CA LEU A 150 0.04 -7.76 -10.26
C LEU A 150 1.18 -8.78 -10.21
N ARG A 151 2.27 -8.43 -9.55
CA ARG A 151 3.38 -9.33 -9.21
C ARG A 151 3.60 -9.27 -7.71
N ALA A 152 3.62 -10.43 -7.05
CA ALA A 152 3.82 -10.52 -5.62
C ALA A 152 4.88 -11.57 -5.26
N VAL A 153 5.77 -11.22 -4.34
CA VAL A 153 6.71 -12.15 -3.71
C VAL A 153 6.26 -12.37 -2.28
N TYR A 154 5.99 -13.62 -1.92
CA TYR A 154 5.56 -14.02 -0.58
C TYR A 154 6.76 -14.46 0.26
N TYR A 155 6.75 -14.07 1.53
CA TYR A 155 7.80 -14.34 2.50
C TYR A 155 7.27 -15.19 3.65
N ASP A 156 8.03 -16.21 4.03
CA ASP A 156 7.74 -17.10 5.16
C ASP A 156 9.05 -17.78 5.62
N THR A 157 8.99 -18.58 6.68
CA THR A 157 10.09 -19.47 7.06
C THR A 157 10.21 -20.66 6.08
N PRO A 158 11.35 -21.37 6.01
CA PRO A 158 11.50 -22.55 5.15
C PRO A 158 10.45 -23.65 5.38
N ASP A 159 9.94 -23.75 6.62
CA ASP A 159 8.88 -24.66 7.06
C ASP A 159 7.47 -24.01 7.08
N VAL A 160 7.31 -22.86 6.43
CA VAL A 160 6.05 -22.16 6.11
C VAL A 160 5.15 -21.83 7.32
N ARG A 161 5.74 -21.38 8.43
CA ARG A 161 5.04 -21.15 9.71
C ARG A 161 3.93 -20.09 9.63
N LEU A 162 4.10 -19.02 8.85
CA LEU A 162 3.06 -18.02 8.67
C LEU A 162 1.86 -18.60 7.92
N ALA A 163 2.13 -19.28 6.80
CA ALA A 163 1.10 -19.87 5.96
C ALA A 163 0.31 -20.95 6.71
N GLN A 164 0.95 -21.75 7.56
CA GLN A 164 0.28 -22.71 8.46
C GLN A 164 -0.77 -22.03 9.36
N ARG A 165 -0.49 -20.81 9.83
CA ARG A 165 -1.40 -20.00 10.65
C ARG A 165 -2.38 -19.15 9.86
N GLY A 166 -2.39 -19.24 8.52
CA GLY A 166 -3.26 -18.43 7.68
C GLY A 166 -2.80 -16.98 7.52
N ILE A 167 -1.58 -16.68 7.96
CA ILE A 167 -0.93 -15.39 7.79
C ILE A 167 -0.25 -15.36 6.43
N SER A 168 -0.27 -14.21 5.75
CA SER A 168 0.53 -14.02 4.54
C SER A 168 1.20 -12.67 4.56
N LEU A 169 2.52 -12.66 4.32
CA LEU A 169 3.34 -11.47 4.16
C LEU A 169 3.87 -11.44 2.73
N ARG A 170 3.63 -10.35 2.02
CA ARG A 170 4.07 -10.21 0.62
C ARG A 170 4.54 -8.80 0.29
N ARG A 171 5.45 -8.71 -0.66
CA ARG A 171 5.77 -7.51 -1.42
C ARG A 171 5.01 -7.57 -2.75
N ARG A 172 4.26 -6.53 -3.13
CA ARG A 172 3.46 -6.51 -4.35
C ARG A 172 3.72 -5.25 -5.19
N THR A 173 3.73 -5.42 -6.51
CA THR A 173 3.81 -4.35 -7.51
C THR A 173 2.77 -4.52 -8.63
N GLY A 174 2.54 -3.46 -9.40
CA GLY A 174 1.73 -3.45 -10.62
C GLY A 174 0.25 -3.08 -10.41
N GLY A 175 -0.12 -2.61 -9.21
CA GLY A 175 -1.46 -2.18 -8.83
C GLY A 175 -1.50 -0.75 -8.30
N GLY A 176 -2.67 -0.31 -7.84
CA GLY A 176 -2.84 1.00 -7.20
C GLY A 176 -2.27 1.08 -5.77
N ASP A 177 -1.83 -0.05 -5.22
CA ASP A 177 -1.40 -0.20 -3.83
C ASP A 177 -0.06 -0.94 -3.71
N ASP A 178 0.87 -0.65 -4.61
CA ASP A 178 2.24 -1.18 -4.59
C ASP A 178 2.87 -1.01 -3.19
N GLY A 179 3.28 -2.12 -2.58
CA GLY A 179 3.66 -2.12 -1.18
C GLY A 179 3.90 -3.48 -0.56
N TRP A 180 4.22 -3.45 0.73
CA TRP A 180 4.21 -4.59 1.62
C TRP A 180 2.80 -4.78 2.18
N HIS A 181 2.32 -6.02 2.16
CA HIS A 181 1.02 -6.41 2.69
C HIS A 181 1.19 -7.52 3.72
N LEU A 182 0.60 -7.32 4.89
CA LEU A 182 0.47 -8.34 5.92
C LEU A 182 -1.02 -8.65 6.13
N LYS A 183 -1.43 -9.89 5.86
CA LYS A 183 -2.80 -10.36 6.15
C LYS A 183 -2.80 -11.32 7.33
N ILE A 184 -3.61 -11.02 8.35
CA ILE A 184 -3.76 -11.81 9.58
C ILE A 184 -5.23 -12.24 9.74
N PRO A 185 -5.53 -13.52 10.01
CA PRO A 185 -6.91 -13.96 10.27
C PRO A 185 -7.54 -13.24 11.47
N ARG A 186 -8.81 -12.83 11.34
CA ARG A 186 -9.61 -12.25 12.44
C ARG A 186 -10.80 -13.13 12.88
N GLY A 187 -10.94 -14.32 12.27
CA GLY A 187 -12.03 -15.27 12.52
C GLY A 187 -13.08 -15.25 11.41
N GLY A 188 -13.71 -16.40 11.15
CA GLY A 188 -14.61 -16.56 10.00
C GLY A 188 -13.90 -16.26 8.67
N ASP A 189 -14.60 -15.54 7.79
CA ASP A 189 -14.08 -15.09 6.49
C ASP A 189 -13.30 -13.76 6.57
N SER A 190 -13.19 -13.15 7.76
CA SER A 190 -12.60 -11.83 7.92
C SER A 190 -11.10 -11.88 8.21
N ARG A 191 -10.37 -10.95 7.60
CA ARG A 191 -8.93 -10.80 7.77
C ARG A 191 -8.58 -9.33 8.00
N LEU A 192 -7.56 -9.10 8.81
CA LEU A 192 -6.91 -7.80 8.90
C LEU A 192 -5.86 -7.73 7.79
N GLU A 193 -6.02 -6.84 6.82
CA GLU A 193 -4.96 -6.48 5.90
C GLU A 193 -4.31 -5.17 6.34
N GLN A 194 -3.00 -5.21 6.45
CA GLN A 194 -2.15 -4.08 6.76
C GLN A 194 -1.22 -3.79 5.59
N TRP A 195 -1.05 -2.51 5.29
CA TRP A 195 -0.27 -2.06 4.14
C TRP A 195 0.81 -1.03 4.52
N LEU A 196 1.97 -1.17 3.89
CA LEU A 196 3.07 -0.19 3.90
C LEU A 196 3.58 0.02 2.47
N PRO A 197 3.98 1.23 2.08
CA PRO A 197 4.54 1.48 0.75
C PRO A 197 5.87 0.74 0.55
N LEU A 198 6.27 0.53 -0.70
CA LEU A 198 7.60 0.01 -1.02
C LEU A 198 8.67 1.05 -0.63
N ASP A 199 9.74 0.58 0.00
CA ASP A 199 10.97 1.34 0.20
C ASP A 199 12.03 0.92 -0.82
N ALA A 200 13.26 1.41 -0.67
CA ALA A 200 14.37 1.07 -1.56
C ALA A 200 14.86 -0.40 -1.40
N GLY A 201 14.31 -1.16 -0.46
CA GLY A 201 14.74 -2.52 -0.12
C GLY A 201 13.76 -3.62 -0.57
N ASP A 202 14.26 -4.85 -0.51
CA ASP A 202 13.50 -6.08 -0.78
C ASP A 202 13.31 -6.94 0.48
N GLU A 203 13.61 -6.37 1.66
CA GLU A 203 13.47 -7.03 2.95
C GLU A 203 12.13 -6.69 3.62
N PRO A 204 11.47 -7.66 4.28
CA PRO A 204 10.23 -7.38 4.99
C PRO A 204 10.38 -6.29 6.08
N PRO A 205 9.44 -5.31 6.17
CA PRO A 205 9.54 -4.24 7.15
C PRO A 205 9.49 -4.75 8.59
N ASP A 206 10.34 -4.22 9.49
CA ASP A 206 10.33 -4.63 10.90
C ASP A 206 8.97 -4.44 11.59
N ALA A 207 8.15 -3.49 11.13
CA ALA A 207 6.78 -3.30 11.62
C ALA A 207 5.89 -4.52 11.40
N PHE A 208 6.11 -5.28 10.32
CA PHE A 208 5.45 -6.55 10.06
C PHE A 208 6.16 -7.71 10.72
N VAL A 209 7.50 -7.76 10.66
CA VAL A 209 8.29 -8.82 11.33
C VAL A 209 8.02 -8.85 12.83
N GLY A 210 7.93 -7.69 13.47
CA GLY A 210 7.62 -7.56 14.90
C GLY A 210 6.24 -8.13 15.26
N GLN A 211 5.24 -7.98 14.40
CA GLN A 211 3.88 -8.49 14.64
C GLN A 211 3.77 -10.01 14.50
N VAL A 212 4.60 -10.62 13.65
CA VAL A 212 4.57 -12.08 13.43
C VAL A 212 5.69 -12.82 14.16
N ARG A 213 6.50 -12.13 14.96
CA ARG A 213 7.69 -12.67 15.63
C ARG A 213 7.41 -13.94 16.43
N ASP A 214 6.29 -13.98 17.15
CA ASP A 214 5.90 -15.15 17.95
C ASP A 214 5.61 -16.38 17.09
N VAL A 215 5.14 -16.18 15.85
CA VAL A 215 4.89 -17.26 14.88
C VAL A 215 6.20 -17.71 14.22
N LEU A 216 7.11 -16.76 13.96
CA LEU A 216 8.42 -17.05 13.37
C LEU A 216 9.32 -17.83 14.33
N GLY A 217 9.31 -17.50 15.62
CA GLY A 217 10.24 -18.08 16.59
C GLY A 217 11.69 -17.77 16.22
N ASP A 218 12.48 -18.81 16.00
CA ASP A 218 13.88 -18.75 15.54
C ASP A 218 14.03 -18.75 14.00
N GLY A 219 12.93 -18.90 13.26
CA GLY A 219 12.96 -18.98 11.80
C GLY A 219 13.15 -17.61 11.14
N ALA A 220 14.01 -17.56 10.12
CA ALA A 220 14.19 -16.38 9.28
C ALA A 220 13.18 -16.35 8.13
N LEU A 221 12.68 -15.15 7.80
CA LEU A 221 11.86 -14.94 6.61
C LEU A 221 12.72 -15.02 5.34
N GLN A 222 12.23 -15.73 4.34
CA GLN A 222 12.78 -15.79 3.00
C GLN A 222 11.66 -15.77 1.96
N PRO A 223 11.94 -15.39 0.70
CA PRO A 223 11.01 -15.61 -0.41
C PRO A 223 10.65 -17.10 -0.53
N ILE A 224 9.36 -17.41 -0.58
CA ILE A 224 8.85 -18.79 -0.71
C ILE A 224 8.05 -19.02 -1.99
N CYS A 225 7.46 -17.97 -2.56
CA CYS A 225 6.61 -18.10 -3.74
C CYS A 225 6.47 -16.74 -4.44
N GLU A 226 6.60 -16.76 -5.77
CA GLU A 226 6.22 -15.64 -6.63
C GLU A 226 4.84 -15.92 -7.22
N VAL A 227 3.99 -14.89 -7.24
CA VAL A 227 2.62 -14.97 -7.76
C VAL A 227 2.41 -13.82 -8.74
N GLU A 228 2.12 -14.16 -9.98
CA GLU A 228 1.68 -13.24 -11.01
C GLU A 228 0.16 -13.34 -11.14
N THR A 229 -0.53 -12.21 -11.20
CA THR A 229 -2.00 -12.20 -11.32
C THR A 229 -2.42 -11.18 -12.36
N ARG A 230 -3.18 -11.64 -13.35
CA ARG A 230 -3.96 -10.76 -14.22
C ARG A 230 -5.35 -10.63 -13.63
N ARG A 231 -5.66 -9.44 -13.13
CA ARG A 231 -6.92 -9.12 -12.46
C ARG A 231 -7.80 -8.27 -13.34
N SER A 232 -9.09 -8.57 -13.36
CA SER A 232 -10.15 -7.66 -13.78
C SER A 232 -11.05 -7.42 -12.57
N GLU A 233 -10.98 -6.21 -12.01
CA GLU A 233 -11.77 -5.82 -10.84
C GLU A 233 -12.93 -4.92 -11.26
N ARG A 234 -14.11 -5.11 -10.69
CA ARG A 234 -15.25 -4.19 -10.85
C ARG A 234 -16.04 -4.08 -9.56
N GLU A 235 -16.76 -2.98 -9.39
CA GLU A 235 -17.71 -2.83 -8.30
C GLU A 235 -19.10 -3.35 -8.72
N VAL A 236 -19.81 -3.97 -7.77
CA VAL A 236 -21.22 -4.32 -7.92
C VAL A 236 -22.04 -3.51 -6.94
N SER A 237 -23.13 -2.92 -7.42
CA SER A 237 -23.99 -2.03 -6.65
C SER A 237 -25.44 -2.49 -6.69
N GLY A 238 -26.17 -2.12 -5.64
CA GLY A 238 -27.60 -2.37 -5.49
C GLY A 238 -28.26 -1.24 -4.73
N ARG A 239 -29.41 -0.74 -5.21
CA ARG A 239 -30.17 0.35 -4.56
C ARG A 239 -29.32 1.60 -4.28
N GLY A 240 -28.35 1.87 -5.14
CA GLY A 240 -27.49 3.06 -5.05
C GLY A 240 -26.30 2.96 -4.10
N VAL A 241 -26.00 1.79 -3.52
CA VAL A 241 -24.79 1.56 -2.72
C VAL A 241 -23.88 0.52 -3.36
N VAL A 242 -22.56 0.68 -3.21
CA VAL A 242 -21.57 -0.33 -3.62
C VAL A 242 -21.60 -1.47 -2.60
N LEU A 243 -22.03 -2.66 -3.04
CA LEU A 243 -22.17 -3.83 -2.19
C LEU A 243 -20.83 -4.56 -2.02
N ALA A 244 -20.12 -4.78 -3.13
CA ALA A 244 -18.87 -5.53 -3.15
C ALA A 244 -17.95 -5.14 -4.31
N GLY A 245 -16.65 -5.40 -4.13
CA GLY A 245 -15.70 -5.54 -5.23
C GLY A 245 -15.69 -6.98 -5.73
N VAL A 246 -15.62 -7.15 -7.04
CA VAL A 246 -15.56 -8.46 -7.71
C VAL A 246 -14.29 -8.52 -8.55
N CYS A 247 -13.38 -9.43 -8.20
CA CYS A 247 -12.14 -9.66 -8.92
C CYS A 247 -12.19 -10.98 -9.67
N GLU A 248 -12.06 -10.93 -10.99
CA GLU A 248 -11.75 -12.10 -11.81
C GLU A 248 -10.23 -12.18 -11.99
N ASP A 249 -9.63 -13.20 -11.40
CA ASP A 249 -8.19 -13.38 -11.39
C ASP A 249 -7.78 -14.58 -12.24
N TYR A 250 -6.77 -14.37 -13.08
CA TYR A 250 -5.95 -15.44 -13.62
C TYR A 250 -4.60 -15.40 -12.91
N VAL A 251 -4.25 -16.49 -12.23
CA VAL A 251 -3.09 -16.56 -11.33
C VAL A 251 -2.08 -17.54 -11.88
N TRP A 252 -0.80 -17.17 -11.85
CA TRP A 252 0.34 -18.05 -12.09
C TRP A 252 1.28 -17.98 -10.90
N THR A 253 1.87 -19.12 -10.54
CA THR A 253 2.77 -19.19 -9.39
C THR A 253 4.06 -19.91 -9.72
N ARG A 254 5.15 -19.36 -9.20
CA ARG A 254 6.44 -20.03 -9.09
C ARG A 254 6.73 -20.31 -7.62
N ASN A 255 6.72 -21.58 -7.24
CA ASN A 255 7.03 -22.00 -5.88
C ASN A 255 8.55 -22.13 -5.72
N LEU A 256 9.12 -21.35 -4.80
CA LEU A 256 10.57 -21.25 -4.61
C LEU A 256 11.12 -22.34 -3.68
N LEU A 257 10.24 -23.04 -2.96
CA LEU A 257 10.60 -24.17 -2.09
C LEU A 257 10.52 -25.50 -2.84
N ASP A 258 9.50 -25.67 -3.68
CA ASP A 258 9.31 -26.85 -4.53
C ASP A 258 8.71 -26.46 -5.89
N PRO A 259 9.54 -26.32 -6.94
CA PRO A 259 9.07 -25.96 -8.29
C PRO A 259 8.09 -26.95 -8.91
N SER A 260 7.97 -28.19 -8.40
CA SER A 260 6.98 -29.15 -8.91
C SER A 260 5.53 -28.74 -8.57
N LEU A 261 5.37 -27.76 -7.67
CA LEU A 261 4.09 -27.20 -7.26
C LEU A 261 3.62 -26.01 -8.09
N ASP A 262 4.44 -25.55 -9.05
CA ASP A 262 4.09 -24.49 -10.00
C ASP A 262 2.74 -24.79 -10.65
N ARG A 263 1.91 -23.75 -10.75
CA ARG A 263 0.53 -23.91 -11.22
C ARG A 263 -0.04 -22.60 -11.74
N ALA A 264 -1.14 -22.74 -12.44
CA ALA A 264 -2.00 -21.65 -12.84
C ALA A 264 -3.47 -22.03 -12.55
N TRP A 265 -4.28 -21.04 -12.21
CA TRP A 265 -5.72 -21.23 -12.03
C TRP A 265 -6.47 -19.93 -12.24
N ARG A 266 -7.80 -20.04 -12.31
CA ARG A 266 -8.72 -18.91 -12.32
C ARG A 266 -9.53 -18.89 -11.05
N GLU A 267 -9.71 -17.71 -10.48
CA GLU A 267 -10.56 -17.51 -9.32
C GLU A 267 -11.43 -16.26 -9.45
N LEU A 268 -12.54 -16.28 -8.73
CA LEU A 268 -13.40 -15.13 -8.51
C LEU A 268 -13.30 -14.75 -7.03
N GLU A 269 -12.93 -13.52 -6.72
CA GLU A 269 -12.97 -12.97 -5.37
C GLU A 269 -14.14 -12.00 -5.26
N VAL A 270 -14.96 -12.15 -4.22
CA VAL A 270 -16.05 -11.22 -3.88
C VAL A 270 -15.76 -10.65 -2.51
N GLU A 271 -15.44 -9.35 -2.46
CA GLU A 271 -15.04 -8.64 -1.25
C GLU A 271 -16.11 -7.62 -0.85
N LEU A 272 -16.62 -7.73 0.37
CA LEU A 272 -17.69 -6.88 0.86
C LEU A 272 -17.22 -5.42 1.03
N ARG A 273 -17.95 -4.46 0.45
CA ARG A 273 -17.72 -3.01 0.61
C ARG A 273 -18.74 -2.40 1.58
N HIS A 274 -20.01 -2.80 1.48
CA HIS A 274 -21.09 -2.36 2.36
C HIS A 274 -22.08 -3.50 2.64
N GLY A 275 -22.69 -3.48 3.83
CA GLY A 275 -23.64 -4.49 4.28
C GLY A 275 -23.00 -5.52 5.22
N GLY A 276 -23.55 -6.74 5.22
CA GLY A 276 -23.12 -7.82 6.09
C GLY A 276 -22.85 -9.12 5.35
N ALA A 277 -22.32 -10.12 6.05
CA ALA A 277 -21.98 -11.44 5.51
C ALA A 277 -23.16 -12.13 4.81
N ASP A 278 -24.40 -11.82 5.18
CA ASP A 278 -25.61 -12.34 4.52
C ASP A 278 -25.65 -12.08 3.01
N PHE A 279 -25.08 -10.97 2.52
CA PHE A 279 -24.95 -10.72 1.09
C PHE A 279 -24.01 -11.74 0.44
N LEU A 280 -22.85 -11.96 1.05
CA LEU A 280 -21.91 -12.98 0.60
C LEU A 280 -22.51 -14.39 0.67
N ASP A 281 -23.38 -14.68 1.65
CA ASP A 281 -24.09 -15.96 1.75
C ASP A 281 -25.03 -16.17 0.56
N ARG A 282 -25.83 -15.16 0.22
CA ARG A 282 -26.74 -15.21 -0.94
C ARG A 282 -25.98 -15.33 -2.25
N VAL A 283 -24.88 -14.59 -2.41
CA VAL A 283 -24.00 -14.72 -3.60
C VAL A 283 -23.35 -16.10 -3.66
N SER A 284 -22.84 -16.63 -2.55
CA SER A 284 -22.29 -17.99 -2.48
C SER A 284 -23.32 -19.04 -2.88
N GLU A 285 -24.56 -18.93 -2.41
CA GLU A 285 -25.64 -19.86 -2.75
C GLU A 285 -26.00 -19.79 -4.24
N HIS A 286 -26.11 -18.58 -4.79
CA HIS A 286 -26.38 -18.35 -6.21
C HIS A 286 -25.26 -18.95 -7.09
N LEU A 287 -24.00 -18.66 -6.78
CA LEU A 287 -22.84 -19.18 -7.52
C LEU A 287 -22.77 -20.71 -7.45
N ARG A 288 -23.05 -21.30 -6.27
CA ARG A 288 -23.12 -22.76 -6.09
C ARG A 288 -24.21 -23.38 -6.95
N ALA A 289 -25.40 -22.76 -7.03
CA ALA A 289 -26.47 -23.22 -7.92
C ALA A 289 -26.06 -23.15 -9.41
N GLY A 290 -25.22 -22.18 -9.78
CA GLY A 290 -24.58 -22.07 -11.10
C GLY A 290 -23.42 -23.04 -11.35
N GLY A 291 -23.06 -23.88 -10.37
CA GLY A 291 -21.98 -24.86 -10.46
C GLY A 291 -20.58 -24.29 -10.22
N VAL A 292 -20.48 -23.10 -9.62
CA VAL A 292 -19.20 -22.51 -9.18
C VAL A 292 -18.96 -22.87 -7.72
N ARG A 293 -17.82 -23.49 -7.42
CA ARG A 293 -17.48 -23.90 -6.05
C ARG A 293 -16.78 -22.77 -5.30
N GLN A 294 -17.18 -22.55 -4.06
CA GLN A 294 -16.38 -21.76 -3.13
C GLN A 294 -15.07 -22.49 -2.81
N ALA A 295 -13.96 -21.76 -2.85
CA ALA A 295 -12.63 -22.27 -2.57
C ALA A 295 -12.49 -22.56 -1.06
N ALA A 296 -11.90 -23.70 -0.73
CA ALA A 296 -11.61 -24.07 0.68
C ALA A 296 -10.45 -23.26 1.28
N ILE A 297 -9.60 -22.65 0.43
CA ILE A 297 -8.43 -21.89 0.82
C ILE A 297 -8.57 -20.47 0.29
N ALA A 298 -8.69 -19.49 1.18
CA ALA A 298 -8.83 -18.08 0.82
C ALA A 298 -7.48 -17.40 0.43
N SER A 299 -6.34 -18.08 0.56
CA SER A 299 -5.02 -17.48 0.32
C SER A 299 -4.32 -18.09 -0.89
N LYS A 300 -4.00 -17.25 -1.89
CA LYS A 300 -3.27 -17.65 -3.11
C LYS A 300 -1.96 -18.38 -2.78
N VAL A 301 -1.16 -17.86 -1.84
CA VAL A 301 0.10 -18.52 -1.44
C VAL A 301 -0.14 -19.87 -0.77
N ARG A 302 -1.20 -20.02 0.02
CA ARG A 302 -1.53 -21.32 0.63
C ARG A 302 -1.94 -22.33 -0.43
N THR A 303 -2.69 -21.90 -1.45
CA THR A 303 -3.02 -22.74 -2.61
C THR A 303 -1.77 -23.16 -3.40
N ALA A 304 -0.79 -22.25 -3.52
CA ALA A 304 0.48 -22.51 -4.21
C ALA A 304 1.42 -23.44 -3.44
N LEU A 305 1.37 -23.41 -2.10
CA LEU A 305 2.19 -24.26 -1.24
C LEU A 305 1.74 -25.73 -1.21
N GLY A 306 0.49 -26.02 -1.59
CA GLY A 306 0.01 -27.39 -1.80
C GLY A 306 0.32 -28.32 -0.62
N HIS A 307 1.09 -29.38 -0.88
CA HIS A 307 1.43 -30.41 0.11
C HIS A 307 2.47 -29.98 1.17
N LEU A 308 3.10 -28.81 1.01
CA LEU A 308 4.01 -28.24 2.01
C LEU A 308 3.26 -27.75 3.25
N LEU A 309 1.94 -27.52 3.14
CA LEU A 309 1.10 -27.24 4.29
C LEU A 309 0.68 -28.55 4.98
N PRO A 310 0.66 -28.59 6.32
CA PRO A 310 0.09 -29.71 7.06
C PRO A 310 -1.36 -29.93 6.62
N GLN A 311 -1.71 -31.18 6.33
CA GLN A 311 -3.12 -31.53 6.14
C GLN A 311 -3.86 -31.27 7.46
N ALA A 312 -5.02 -30.63 7.39
CA ALA A 312 -5.86 -30.46 8.57
C ALA A 312 -6.17 -31.86 9.13
N ALA A 313 -5.91 -32.07 10.42
CA ALA A 313 -6.35 -33.27 11.10
C ALA A 313 -7.87 -33.34 10.97
N SER A 314 -8.36 -34.41 10.35
CA SER A 314 -9.77 -34.73 10.14
C SER A 314 -10.56 -34.76 11.44
#